data_AF-A0A9E4KBQ5-F1
#
_entry.id   AF-A0A9E4KBQ5-F1
#
_cell.length_a   1.000
_cell.length_b   1.000
_cell.length_c   1.000
_cell.angle_alpha   90.00
_cell.angle_beta   90.00
_cell.angle_gamma   90.00
#
_symmetry.space_group_name_H-M   'P 1'
#
loop_
_entity.id
_entity.type
_entity.pdbx_description
1 polymer ?
#
loop_
_entity_poly.entity_id
_entity_poly.type
_entity_poly.pdbx_seq_one_letter_code
_entity_poly.pdbx_strand_id
1 'polypeptide(L)'
;LYQSDHQLQIRTQSNLGYSVDGVNGGEFLKLALQQAGESAPHKLILYRLEGSRAELDLESLAADCEIVTRELGQLGDLTSLLADNLHEKQLLNLLQGEYLRVDKTTLQWRRWLPAAVLALLFIGLSIGSSIQEYNQYDRQSKLLHAQIRETFQQAFPEVKRIVDPRAQMEQRLKSLQRGQSGSFAQFASLFVPSASVIKNSPNTTLQNISFRDGQLNLQLTIKELQALETLKKTIESKRLTVEIRSANAADNKVTSHLRITGGS
;
A
#
# COMPACT_ATOMS: atom_id res chain seq x y z
N LEU A 1 -69.08 0.97 23.16
CA LEU A 1 -69.00 1.67 24.47
C LEU A 1 -68.50 0.66 25.47
N TYR A 2 -67.50 0.99 26.29
CA TYR A 2 -67.08 0.16 27.43
C TYR A 2 -67.29 0.96 28.70
N GLN A 3 -67.97 0.37 29.68
CA GLN A 3 -68.34 1.04 30.92
C GLN A 3 -67.67 0.38 32.13
N SER A 4 -66.98 1.20 32.91
CA SER A 4 -66.42 0.87 34.22
C SER A 4 -66.92 1.88 35.25
N ASP A 5 -66.83 1.56 36.55
CA ASP A 5 -67.31 2.40 37.66
C ASP A 5 -66.72 3.81 37.68
N HIS A 6 -65.58 4.04 37.03
CA HIS A 6 -64.90 5.33 36.98
C HIS A 6 -64.77 5.93 35.58
N GLN A 7 -64.99 5.15 34.52
CA GLN A 7 -64.74 5.62 33.16
C GLN A 7 -65.71 4.99 32.15
N LEU A 8 -66.22 5.83 31.26
CA LEU A 8 -66.96 5.47 30.06
C LEU A 8 -66.05 5.69 28.84
N GLN A 9 -65.69 4.59 28.18
CA GLN A 9 -64.89 4.62 26.96
C GLN A 9 -65.79 4.48 25.73
N ILE A 10 -65.70 5.47 24.84
CA ILE A 10 -66.52 5.58 23.64
C ILE A 10 -65.63 5.42 22.42
N ARG A 11 -65.88 4.38 21.63
CA ARG A 11 -65.23 4.17 20.33
C ARG A 11 -66.21 4.56 19.24
N THR A 12 -65.84 5.53 18.40
CA THR A 12 -66.68 6.04 17.31
C THR A 12 -66.24 5.52 15.94
N GLN A 13 -64.94 5.26 15.74
CA GLN A 13 -64.39 4.67 14.52
C GLN A 13 -63.27 3.66 14.86
N SER A 14 -62.69 2.99 13.86
CA SER A 14 -61.73 1.90 14.10
C SER A 14 -60.55 2.27 15.00
N ASN A 15 -60.02 3.49 14.86
CA ASN A 15 -58.87 4.00 15.63
C ASN A 15 -59.18 5.31 16.38
N LEU A 16 -60.45 5.70 16.50
CA LEU A 16 -60.88 6.93 17.16
C LEU A 16 -61.88 6.63 18.26
N GLY A 17 -61.61 7.21 19.42
CA GLY A 17 -62.45 7.14 20.59
C GLY A 17 -62.01 8.15 21.63
N TYR A 18 -62.82 8.28 22.67
CA TYR A 18 -62.56 9.15 23.79
C TYR A 18 -63.01 8.48 25.09
N SER A 19 -62.41 8.87 26.21
CA SER A 19 -62.76 8.38 27.54
C SER A 19 -63.30 9.54 28.36
N VAL A 20 -64.43 9.32 29.04
CA VAL A 20 -65.09 10.28 29.93
C VAL A 20 -65.24 9.64 31.29
N ASP A 21 -65.34 10.43 32.35
CA ASP A 21 -65.70 9.94 33.68
C ASP A 21 -67.06 9.21 33.65
N GLY A 22 -67.18 8.11 34.40
CA GLY A 22 -68.39 7.30 34.48
C GLY A 22 -69.61 8.07 35.00
N VAL A 23 -69.42 9.09 35.84
CA VAL A 23 -70.52 9.89 36.41
C VAL A 23 -71.15 10.83 35.38
N ASN A 24 -70.34 11.45 34.53
CA ASN A 24 -70.81 12.41 33.51
C ASN A 24 -70.98 11.77 32.13
N GLY A 25 -70.63 10.50 31.98
CA GLY A 25 -70.57 9.81 30.69
C GLY A 25 -71.91 9.78 29.93
N GLY A 26 -73.03 9.68 30.64
CA GLY A 26 -74.37 9.70 30.03
C GLY A 26 -74.71 11.02 29.33
N GLU A 27 -74.45 12.15 29.98
CA GLU A 27 -74.71 13.48 29.40
C GLU A 27 -73.75 13.78 28.24
N PHE A 28 -72.49 13.38 28.34
CA PHE A 28 -71.53 13.52 27.24
C PHE A 28 -71.90 12.67 26.03
N LEU A 29 -72.41 11.46 26.24
CA LEU A 29 -72.90 10.61 25.14
C LEU A 29 -74.12 11.28 24.46
N LYS A 30 -75.05 11.84 25.23
CA LYS A 30 -76.21 12.56 24.70
C LYS A 30 -75.80 13.76 23.87
N LEU A 31 -74.87 14.58 24.37
CA LEU A 31 -74.32 15.71 23.63
C LEU A 31 -73.62 15.27 22.35
N ALA A 32 -72.85 14.18 22.41
CA ALA A 32 -72.16 13.64 21.23
C ALA A 32 -73.14 13.11 20.17
N LEU A 33 -74.24 12.47 20.57
CA LEU A 33 -75.29 12.01 19.67
C LEU A 33 -76.06 13.19 19.05
N GLN A 34 -76.38 14.23 19.83
CA GLN A 34 -77.00 15.46 19.32
C GLN A 34 -76.11 16.22 18.34
N GLN A 35 -74.80 16.31 18.63
CA GLN A 35 -73.83 16.95 17.74
C GLN A 35 -73.63 16.16 16.44
N ALA A 36 -73.76 14.83 16.49
CA ALA A 36 -73.65 13.98 15.32
C ALA A 36 -74.84 14.14 14.35
N GLY A 37 -76.00 14.62 14.81
CA GLY A 37 -77.15 14.96 13.97
C GLY A 37 -77.55 13.83 13.01
N GLU A 38 -77.47 14.08 11.71
CA GLU A 38 -77.78 13.09 10.64
C GLU A 38 -76.76 11.94 10.52
N SER A 39 -75.58 12.05 11.13
CA SER A 39 -74.54 11.00 11.15
C SER A 39 -74.58 10.16 12.43
N ALA A 40 -75.70 10.18 13.16
CA ALA A 40 -75.87 9.40 14.37
C ALA A 40 -75.76 7.87 14.07
N PRO A 41 -75.03 7.12 14.92
CA PRO A 41 -74.87 5.68 14.73
C PRO A 41 -76.21 4.97 14.91
N HIS A 42 -76.57 4.09 13.98
CA HIS A 42 -77.82 3.33 14.05
C HIS A 42 -77.81 2.25 15.13
N LYS A 43 -76.62 1.86 15.61
CA LYS A 43 -76.42 0.78 16.59
C LYS A 43 -75.39 1.18 17.65
N LEU A 44 -75.78 1.05 18.91
CA LEU A 44 -74.92 1.28 20.06
C LEU A 44 -74.66 -0.05 20.77
N ILE A 45 -73.40 -0.48 20.77
CA ILE A 45 -72.98 -1.69 21.49
C ILE A 45 -72.37 -1.27 22.83
N LEU A 46 -73.03 -1.64 23.93
CA LEU A 46 -72.56 -1.40 25.29
C LEU A 46 -71.92 -2.67 25.85
N TYR A 47 -70.68 -2.55 26.27
CA TYR A 47 -69.92 -3.57 26.96
C TYR A 47 -69.82 -3.19 28.44
N ARG A 48 -70.46 -3.98 29.31
CA ARG A 48 -70.51 -3.72 30.77
C ARG A 48 -69.80 -4.85 31.51
N LEU A 49 -68.96 -4.52 32.48
CA LEU A 49 -68.34 -5.52 33.35
C LEU A 49 -69.34 -5.97 34.43
N GLU A 50 -69.43 -7.28 34.66
CA GLU A 50 -70.29 -7.86 35.70
C GLU A 50 -69.85 -7.34 37.09
N GLY A 51 -70.76 -6.68 37.80
CA GLY A 51 -70.50 -6.04 39.11
C GLY A 51 -70.33 -4.50 39.09
N SER A 52 -70.37 -3.85 37.92
CA SER A 52 -70.38 -2.38 37.86
C SER A 52 -71.71 -1.80 38.37
N ARG A 53 -71.62 -0.77 39.24
CA ARG A 53 -72.79 -0.10 39.84
C ARG A 53 -73.29 1.08 39.02
N ALA A 54 -72.60 1.41 37.93
CA ALA A 54 -72.97 2.53 37.09
C ALA A 54 -74.15 2.11 36.18
N GLU A 55 -75.35 2.59 36.50
CA GLU A 55 -76.52 2.49 35.61
C GLU A 55 -76.47 3.66 34.62
N LEU A 56 -76.00 3.41 33.40
CA LEU A 56 -76.38 4.29 32.29
C LEU A 56 -77.73 3.80 31.76
N ASP A 57 -78.71 4.69 31.82
CA ASP A 57 -80.03 4.48 31.21
C ASP A 57 -79.95 4.81 29.71
N LEU A 58 -79.46 3.86 28.90
CA LEU A 58 -79.27 4.08 27.46
C LEU A 58 -80.61 4.24 26.73
N GLU A 59 -81.70 3.68 27.27
CA GLU A 59 -83.02 3.74 26.66
C GLU A 59 -83.59 5.16 26.65
N SER A 60 -83.34 5.95 27.71
CA SER A 60 -83.71 7.37 27.74
C SER A 60 -82.73 8.29 26.99
N LEU A 61 -81.47 7.86 26.82
CA LEU A 61 -80.40 8.67 26.21
C LEU A 61 -80.31 8.52 24.69
N ALA A 62 -80.73 7.39 24.13
CA ALA A 62 -80.58 7.07 22.70
C ALA A 62 -81.81 6.31 22.15
N ALA A 63 -83.00 6.89 22.30
CA ALA A 63 -84.27 6.28 21.90
C ALA A 63 -84.35 5.86 20.41
N ASP A 64 -83.58 6.52 19.53
CA ASP A 64 -83.57 6.27 18.09
C ASP A 64 -82.53 5.22 17.64
N CYS A 65 -81.78 4.60 18.56
CA CYS A 65 -80.69 3.68 18.27
C CYS A 65 -80.98 2.25 18.72
N GLU A 66 -80.54 1.24 17.96
CA GLU A 66 -80.57 -0.15 18.41
C GLU A 66 -79.49 -0.37 19.50
N ILE A 67 -79.90 -0.59 20.74
CA ILE A 67 -79.00 -0.78 21.88
C ILE A 67 -78.77 -2.28 22.08
N VAL A 68 -77.51 -2.72 21.98
CA VAL A 68 -77.09 -4.09 22.29
C VAL A 68 -76.15 -4.06 23.48
N THR A 69 -76.65 -4.50 24.62
CA THR A 69 -75.85 -4.65 25.84
C THR A 69 -75.23 -6.05 25.89
N ARG A 70 -73.91 -6.13 26.06
CA ARG A 70 -73.15 -7.35 26.31
C ARG A 70 -72.45 -7.24 27.65
N GLU A 71 -72.77 -8.15 28.55
CA GLU A 71 -72.10 -8.26 29.83
C GLU A 71 -70.82 -9.10 29.66
N LEU A 72 -69.71 -8.61 30.22
CA LEU A 72 -68.42 -9.29 30.26
C LEU A 72 -68.20 -9.78 31.69
N GLY A 73 -68.33 -11.09 31.89
CA GLY A 73 -68.19 -11.73 33.20
C GLY A 73 -66.75 -12.12 33.54
N GLN A 74 -65.90 -12.36 32.53
CA GLN A 74 -64.53 -12.80 32.75
C GLN A 74 -63.51 -11.99 31.94
N LEU A 75 -62.28 -11.91 32.46
CA LEU A 75 -61.16 -11.23 31.77
C LEU A 75 -60.85 -11.85 30.40
N GLY A 76 -61.19 -13.13 30.19
CA GLY A 76 -61.07 -13.83 28.90
C GLY A 76 -62.07 -13.38 27.83
N ASP A 77 -63.18 -12.76 28.23
CA ASP A 77 -64.16 -12.23 27.27
C ASP A 77 -63.68 -10.90 26.65
N LEU A 78 -62.78 -10.18 27.34
CA LEU A 78 -62.13 -8.99 26.78
C LEU A 78 -61.12 -9.37 25.70
N THR A 79 -60.38 -10.46 25.89
CA THR A 79 -59.39 -10.92 24.91
C THR A 79 -60.05 -11.52 23.67
N SER A 80 -61.18 -12.22 23.83
CA SER A 80 -61.97 -12.70 22.69
C SER A 80 -62.59 -11.55 21.89
N LEU A 81 -63.15 -10.54 22.57
CA LEU A 81 -63.65 -9.32 21.93
C LEU A 81 -62.55 -8.58 21.15
N LEU A 82 -61.36 -8.48 21.73
CA LEU A 82 -60.21 -7.87 21.07
C LEU A 82 -59.78 -8.67 19.83
N ALA A 83 -59.78 -10.00 19.91
CA ALA A 83 -59.47 -10.89 18.80
C ALA A 83 -60.50 -10.76 17.66
N ASP A 84 -61.80 -10.71 17.98
CA ASP A 84 -62.88 -10.54 17.00
C ASP A 84 -62.82 -9.17 16.28
N ASN A 85 -62.23 -8.16 16.92
CA ASN A 85 -62.13 -6.80 16.38
C ASN A 85 -60.75 -6.45 15.79
N LEU A 86 -59.81 -7.40 15.78
CA LEU A 86 -58.44 -7.21 15.27
C LEU A 86 -58.43 -7.17 13.73
N HIS A 87 -58.48 -5.96 13.18
CA HIS A 87 -58.38 -5.75 11.74
C HIS A 87 -56.90 -5.66 11.30
N GLU A 88 -56.43 -6.69 10.61
CA GLU A 88 -55.04 -6.89 10.19
C GLU A 88 -54.45 -5.72 9.37
N LYS A 89 -55.32 -4.92 8.71
CA LYS A 89 -54.92 -3.76 7.88
C LYS A 89 -54.69 -2.45 8.64
N GLN A 90 -54.97 -2.37 9.93
CA GLN A 90 -54.88 -1.13 10.74
C GLN A 90 -53.95 -1.26 11.95
N LEU A 91 -52.91 -2.08 11.84
CA LEU A 91 -51.93 -2.24 12.91
C LEU A 91 -51.11 -0.94 13.05
N LEU A 92 -51.41 -0.16 14.10
CA LEU A 92 -50.49 0.87 14.59
C LEU A 92 -49.15 0.19 14.92
N ASN A 93 -48.06 0.69 14.35
CA ASN A 93 -46.74 0.21 14.70
C ASN A 93 -46.45 0.60 16.16
N LEU A 94 -46.49 -0.38 17.06
CA LEU A 94 -46.25 -0.20 18.49
C LEU A 94 -44.76 -0.09 18.84
N LEU A 95 -43.86 -0.37 17.88
CA LEU A 95 -42.42 -0.24 18.05
C LEU A 95 -41.98 1.20 17.81
N GLN A 96 -42.37 2.10 18.73
CA GLN A 96 -42.01 3.52 18.70
C GLN A 96 -41.19 3.90 19.94
N GLY A 97 -40.43 4.99 19.84
CA GLY A 97 -39.60 5.50 20.94
C GLY A 97 -38.55 4.48 21.39
N GLU A 98 -38.59 4.10 22.66
CA GLU A 98 -37.62 3.16 23.25
C GLU A 98 -37.73 1.72 22.73
N TYR A 99 -38.85 1.38 22.08
CA TYR A 99 -39.11 0.05 21.52
C TYR A 99 -38.83 -0.03 20.01
N LEU A 100 -38.18 0.99 19.44
CA LEU A 100 -37.81 1.02 18.03
C LEU A 100 -36.83 -0.12 17.70
N ARG A 101 -37.11 -0.88 16.65
CA ARG A 101 -36.22 -1.96 16.20
C ARG A 101 -34.94 -1.36 15.59
N VAL A 102 -33.83 -1.40 16.34
CA VAL A 102 -32.53 -0.91 15.84
C VAL A 102 -32.02 -1.86 14.74
N ASP A 103 -31.70 -1.31 13.58
CA ASP A 103 -31.15 -2.07 12.46
C ASP A 103 -29.84 -2.76 12.86
N LYS A 104 -29.85 -4.09 12.83
CA LYS A 104 -28.71 -4.95 13.22
C LYS A 104 -27.43 -4.61 12.45
N THR A 105 -27.55 -4.14 11.21
CA THR A 105 -26.44 -3.75 10.33
C THR A 105 -25.71 -2.51 10.85
N THR A 106 -26.44 -1.50 11.30
CA THR A 106 -25.86 -0.27 11.86
C THR A 106 -25.15 -0.54 13.19
N LEU A 107 -25.72 -1.41 14.03
CA LEU A 107 -25.15 -1.80 15.31
C LEU A 107 -23.85 -2.60 15.14
N GLN A 108 -23.78 -3.46 14.10
CA GLN A 108 -22.57 -4.19 13.74
C GLN A 108 -21.46 -3.26 13.27
N TRP A 109 -21.74 -2.32 12.35
CA TRP A 109 -20.75 -1.33 11.92
C TRP A 109 -20.23 -0.49 13.09
N ARG A 110 -21.10 -0.11 14.02
CA ARG A 110 -20.72 0.67 15.20
C ARG A 110 -19.77 -0.07 16.13
N ARG A 111 -19.84 -1.41 16.16
CA ARG A 111 -18.91 -2.25 16.94
C ARG A 111 -17.51 -2.31 16.34
N TRP A 112 -17.36 -2.09 15.04
CA TRP A 112 -16.07 -2.12 14.34
C TRP A 112 -15.38 -0.75 14.29
N LEU A 113 -16.08 0.36 14.57
CA LEU A 113 -15.49 1.70 14.71
C LEU A 113 -14.23 1.74 15.60
N PRO A 114 -14.23 1.21 16.84
CA PRO A 114 -13.03 1.24 17.68
C PRO A 114 -11.87 0.46 17.05
N ALA A 115 -12.14 -0.69 16.41
CA ALA A 115 -11.12 -1.47 15.72
C ALA A 115 -10.54 -0.71 14.52
N ALA A 116 -11.39 -0.03 13.75
CA ALA A 116 -10.97 0.79 12.61
C ALA A 116 -10.13 2.00 13.05
N VAL A 117 -10.52 2.69 14.13
CA VAL A 117 -9.75 3.81 14.70
C VAL A 117 -8.38 3.32 15.17
N LEU A 118 -8.33 2.19 15.87
CA LEU A 118 -7.07 1.63 16.36
C LEU A 118 -6.15 1.19 15.21
N ALA A 119 -6.72 0.58 14.15
CA ALA A 119 -5.99 0.23 12.94
C ALA A 119 -5.44 1.48 12.23
N LEU A 120 -6.24 2.54 12.11
CA LEU A 120 -5.81 3.79 11.48
C LEU A 120 -4.70 4.48 12.30
N LEU A 121 -4.79 4.44 13.62
CA LEU A 121 -3.75 4.97 14.52
C LEU A 121 -2.46 4.16 14.39
N PHE A 122 -2.55 2.83 14.31
CA PHE A 122 -1.41 1.95 14.09
C PHE A 122 -0.73 2.21 12.73
N ILE A 123 -1.53 2.34 11.66
CA ILE A 123 -1.02 2.69 10.32
C ILE A 123 -0.36 4.07 10.36
N GLY A 124 -1.00 5.06 10.99
CA GLY A 124 -0.45 6.40 11.14
C GLY A 124 0.90 6.40 11.88
N LEU A 125 1.00 5.62 12.96
CA LEU A 125 2.24 5.47 13.73
C LEU A 125 3.34 4.78 12.91
N SER A 126 3.00 3.70 12.19
CA SER A 126 3.95 2.97 11.33
C SER A 126 4.47 3.84 10.19
N ILE A 127 3.59 4.64 9.56
CA ILE A 127 4.00 5.57 8.50
C ILE A 127 4.89 6.67 9.11
N GLY A 128 4.51 7.21 10.27
CA GLY A 128 5.28 8.21 10.99
C GLY A 128 6.70 7.76 11.32
N SER A 129 6.87 6.52 11.82
CA SER A 129 8.20 5.97 12.13
C SER A 129 9.04 5.77 10.87
N SER A 130 8.45 5.26 9.78
CA SER A 130 9.17 5.07 8.51
C SER A 130 9.64 6.39 7.90
N ILE A 131 8.86 7.47 8.02
CA ILE A 131 9.27 8.80 7.54
C ILE A 131 10.48 9.32 8.34
N GLN A 132 10.50 9.11 9.66
CA GLN A 132 11.61 9.53 10.50
C GLN A 132 12.91 8.78 10.14
N GLU A 133 12.85 7.46 9.94
CA GLU A 133 13.99 6.66 9.51
C GLU A 133 14.50 7.10 8.13
N TYR A 134 13.59 7.30 7.18
CA TYR A 134 13.95 7.76 5.83
C TYR A 134 14.69 9.11 5.85
N ASN A 135 14.20 10.06 6.65
CA ASN A 135 14.84 11.37 6.80
C ASN A 135 16.21 11.29 7.46
N GLN A 136 16.42 10.35 8.40
CA GLN A 136 17.74 10.12 8.99
C GLN A 136 18.72 9.53 7.97
N TYR A 137 18.30 8.54 7.19
CA TYR A 137 19.16 7.92 6.17
C TYR A 137 19.53 8.88 5.03
N ASP A 138 18.59 9.72 4.59
CA ASP A 138 18.87 10.74 3.55
C ASP A 138 19.89 11.78 4.04
N ARG A 139 19.79 12.21 5.32
CA ARG A 139 20.77 13.11 5.93
C ARG A 139 22.15 12.46 6.04
N GLN A 140 22.23 11.22 6.51
CA GLN A 140 23.50 10.49 6.62
C GLN A 140 24.14 10.27 5.25
N SER A 141 23.35 9.89 4.24
CA SER A 141 23.81 9.73 2.87
C SER A 141 24.38 11.05 2.32
N LYS A 142 23.66 12.17 2.49
CA LYS A 142 24.13 13.50 2.06
C LYS A 142 25.42 13.92 2.74
N LEU A 143 25.54 13.72 4.05
CA LEU A 143 26.77 14.01 4.80
C LEU A 143 27.95 13.16 4.30
N LEU A 144 27.73 11.86 4.11
CA LEU A 144 28.77 10.95 3.62
C LEU A 144 29.20 11.30 2.18
N HIS A 145 28.25 11.63 1.31
CA HIS A 145 28.56 12.09 -0.05
C HIS A 145 29.32 13.41 -0.07
N ALA A 146 29.03 14.33 0.86
CA ALA A 146 29.78 15.57 1.01
C ALA A 146 31.24 15.30 1.43
N GLN A 147 31.46 14.43 2.42
CA GLN A 147 32.79 14.02 2.87
C GLN A 147 33.61 13.30 1.78
N ILE A 148 32.96 12.42 1.01
CA ILE A 148 33.60 11.75 -0.13
C ILE A 148 34.01 12.78 -1.19
N ARG A 149 33.15 13.76 -1.49
CA ARG A 149 33.45 14.81 -2.46
C ARG A 149 34.62 15.69 -2.00
N GLU A 150 34.64 16.06 -0.73
CA GLU A 150 35.72 16.86 -0.14
C GLU A 150 37.06 16.11 -0.21
N THR A 151 37.09 14.85 0.22
CA THR A 151 38.27 13.99 0.13
C THR A 151 38.74 13.82 -1.32
N PHE A 152 37.81 13.63 -2.27
CA PHE A 152 38.14 13.51 -3.69
C PHE A 152 38.75 14.81 -4.25
N GLN A 153 38.20 15.97 -3.87
CA GLN A 153 38.67 17.27 -4.32
C GLN A 153 40.04 17.63 -3.73
N GLN A 154 40.33 17.19 -2.49
CA GLN A 154 41.66 17.30 -1.88
C GLN A 154 42.70 16.43 -2.62
N ALA A 155 42.33 15.20 -3.00
CA ALA A 155 43.22 14.28 -3.70
C ALA A 155 43.45 14.65 -5.19
N PHE A 156 42.45 15.21 -5.86
CA PHE A 156 42.50 15.53 -7.30
C PHE A 156 41.94 16.93 -7.60
N PRO A 157 42.67 18.01 -7.22
CA PRO A 157 42.21 19.39 -7.39
C PRO A 157 41.99 19.81 -8.86
N GLU A 158 42.55 19.08 -9.82
CA GLU A 158 42.40 19.34 -11.25
C GLU A 158 41.01 19.00 -11.81
N VAL A 159 40.21 18.19 -11.11
CA VAL A 159 38.92 17.69 -11.61
C VAL A 159 37.78 18.65 -11.23
N LYS A 160 37.33 19.47 -12.19
CA LYS A 160 36.26 20.47 -11.99
C LYS A 160 34.83 19.89 -11.97
N ARG A 161 34.60 18.71 -12.57
CA ARG A 161 33.26 18.10 -12.67
C ARG A 161 33.22 16.74 -11.97
N ILE A 162 32.61 16.73 -10.78
CA ILE A 162 32.46 15.54 -9.93
C ILE A 162 31.01 15.04 -10.08
N VAL A 163 30.82 13.97 -10.87
CA VAL A 163 29.49 13.34 -11.06
C VAL A 163 29.34 12.15 -10.11
N ASP A 164 30.29 11.22 -10.16
CA ASP A 164 30.40 10.09 -9.23
C ASP A 164 31.85 10.03 -8.70
N PRO A 165 32.11 10.56 -7.50
CA PRO A 165 33.47 10.63 -6.97
C PRO A 165 34.09 9.25 -6.74
N ARG A 166 33.29 8.23 -6.40
CA ARG A 166 33.80 6.88 -6.11
C ARG A 166 34.25 6.20 -7.39
N ALA A 167 33.39 6.18 -8.41
CA ALA A 167 33.73 5.59 -9.70
C ALA A 167 34.93 6.30 -10.35
N GLN A 168 35.00 7.63 -10.23
CA GLN A 168 36.14 8.40 -10.75
C GLN A 168 37.44 8.08 -9.99
N MET A 169 37.38 7.92 -8.66
CA MET A 169 38.55 7.54 -7.86
C MET A 169 39.08 6.15 -8.23
N GLU A 170 38.19 5.16 -8.35
CA GLU A 170 38.57 3.79 -8.75
C GLU A 170 39.22 3.77 -10.15
N GLN A 171 38.66 4.50 -11.11
CA GLN A 171 39.22 4.59 -12.45
C GLN A 171 40.62 5.22 -12.44
N ARG A 172 40.82 6.28 -11.65
CA ARG A 172 42.12 6.94 -11.51
C ARG A 172 43.14 6.06 -10.81
N LEU A 173 42.76 5.40 -9.71
CA LEU A 173 43.63 4.46 -9.01
C LEU A 173 44.08 3.31 -9.92
N LYS A 174 43.14 2.76 -10.71
CA LYS A 174 43.44 1.71 -11.70
C LYS A 174 44.38 2.19 -12.79
N SER A 175 44.27 3.45 -13.22
CA SER A 175 45.19 4.05 -14.20
C SER A 175 46.61 4.22 -13.62
N LEU A 176 46.71 4.64 -12.35
CA LEU A 176 48.00 4.77 -11.64
C LEU A 176 48.66 3.41 -11.43
N GLN A 177 47.89 2.39 -11.01
CA GLN A 177 48.39 1.02 -10.81
C GLN A 177 48.86 0.35 -12.11
N ARG A 178 48.13 0.52 -13.22
CA ARG A 178 48.58 0.03 -14.53
C ARG A 178 49.86 0.71 -15.01
N GLY A 179 50.01 2.00 -14.71
CA GLY A 179 51.20 2.77 -15.11
C GLY A 179 52.50 2.31 -14.45
N GLN A 180 52.45 1.77 -13.23
CA GLN A 180 53.67 1.58 -12.42
C GLN A 180 54.11 0.12 -12.24
N SER A 181 53.19 -0.86 -12.18
CA SER A 181 53.57 -2.26 -11.85
C SER A 181 53.28 -3.28 -12.95
N GLY A 182 52.23 -3.08 -13.75
CA GLY A 182 51.90 -3.98 -14.86
C GLY A 182 52.89 -3.87 -16.04
N SER A 183 53.35 -2.66 -16.33
CA SER A 183 54.25 -2.41 -17.46
C SER A 183 55.64 -3.04 -17.28
N PHE A 184 56.20 -3.06 -16.07
CA PHE A 184 57.53 -3.64 -15.85
C PHE A 184 57.51 -5.16 -15.87
N ALA A 185 56.52 -5.80 -15.24
CA ALA A 185 56.37 -7.26 -15.26
C ALA A 185 56.12 -7.78 -16.67
N GLN A 186 55.30 -7.07 -17.46
CA GLN A 186 55.04 -7.40 -18.86
C GLN A 186 56.24 -7.12 -19.78
N PHE A 187 57.01 -6.06 -19.51
CA PHE A 187 58.29 -5.84 -20.18
C PHE A 187 59.28 -6.98 -19.88
N ALA A 188 59.45 -7.33 -18.60
CA ALA A 188 60.38 -8.36 -18.18
C ALA A 188 60.02 -9.74 -18.75
N SER A 189 58.73 -10.08 -18.85
CA SER A 189 58.29 -11.35 -19.42
C SER A 189 58.61 -11.50 -20.92
N LEU A 190 58.63 -10.40 -21.68
CA LEU A 190 59.02 -10.41 -23.11
C LEU A 190 60.53 -10.25 -23.31
N PHE A 191 61.19 -9.45 -22.47
CA PHE A 191 62.61 -9.12 -22.62
C PHE A 191 63.54 -10.22 -22.11
N VAL A 192 63.26 -10.87 -20.98
CA VAL A 192 64.17 -11.87 -20.39
C VAL A 192 64.40 -13.08 -21.32
N PRO A 193 63.37 -13.68 -21.94
CA PRO A 193 63.57 -14.80 -22.87
C PRO A 193 64.27 -14.37 -24.17
N SER A 194 63.95 -13.18 -24.69
CA SER A 194 64.56 -12.67 -25.93
C SER A 194 66.02 -12.22 -25.73
N ALA A 195 66.34 -11.57 -24.61
CA ALA A 195 67.70 -11.17 -24.24
C ALA A 195 68.65 -12.36 -24.12
N SER A 196 68.18 -13.50 -23.58
CA SER A 196 68.97 -14.72 -23.47
C SER A 196 69.35 -15.29 -24.83
N VAL A 197 68.45 -15.21 -25.82
CA VAL A 197 68.71 -15.64 -27.20
C VAL A 197 69.66 -14.68 -27.91
N ILE A 198 69.47 -13.37 -27.73
CA ILE A 198 70.33 -12.33 -28.31
C ILE A 198 71.76 -12.44 -27.80
N LYS A 199 71.95 -12.69 -26.50
CA LYS A 199 73.27 -12.88 -25.87
C LYS A 199 74.03 -14.09 -26.43
N ASN A 200 73.31 -15.15 -26.76
CA ASN A 200 73.90 -16.39 -27.29
C ASN A 200 74.09 -16.38 -28.82
N SER A 201 73.68 -15.30 -29.51
CA SER A 201 73.83 -15.15 -30.95
C SER A 201 75.17 -14.49 -31.29
N PRO A 202 76.06 -15.17 -32.04
CA PRO A 202 77.35 -14.60 -32.41
C PRO A 202 77.17 -13.41 -33.36
N ASN A 203 77.98 -12.36 -33.15
CA ASN A 203 78.00 -11.14 -33.99
C ASN A 203 76.70 -10.31 -34.01
N THR A 204 75.87 -10.39 -32.97
CA THR A 204 74.65 -9.57 -32.79
C THR A 204 74.89 -8.48 -31.75
N THR A 205 74.56 -7.24 -32.08
CA THR A 205 74.66 -6.08 -31.17
C THR A 205 73.29 -5.44 -31.00
N LEU A 206 72.86 -5.25 -29.74
CA LEU A 206 71.60 -4.60 -29.40
C LEU A 206 71.83 -3.09 -29.27
N GLN A 207 71.18 -2.31 -30.13
CA GLN A 207 71.34 -0.85 -30.18
C GLN A 207 70.29 -0.11 -29.34
N ASN A 208 69.03 -0.56 -29.41
CA ASN A 208 67.93 0.12 -28.76
C ASN A 208 66.83 -0.85 -28.32
N ILE A 209 66.18 -0.54 -27.20
CA ILE A 209 65.07 -1.27 -26.62
C ILE A 209 63.96 -0.26 -26.32
N SER A 210 62.75 -0.53 -26.79
CA SER A 210 61.56 0.26 -26.42
C SER A 210 60.39 -0.66 -26.11
N PHE A 211 59.62 -0.32 -25.08
CA PHE A 211 58.41 -1.03 -24.69
C PHE A 211 57.24 -0.06 -24.63
N ARG A 212 56.21 -0.33 -25.42
CA ARG A 212 54.99 0.50 -25.45
C ARG A 212 53.80 -0.37 -25.80
N ASP A 213 52.66 -0.14 -25.14
CA ASP A 213 51.39 -0.81 -25.43
C ASP A 213 51.47 -2.35 -25.44
N GLY A 214 52.30 -2.94 -24.56
CA GLY A 214 52.48 -4.39 -24.48
C GLY A 214 53.36 -4.99 -25.58
N GLN A 215 54.04 -4.15 -26.37
CA GLN A 215 54.93 -4.57 -27.46
C GLN A 215 56.38 -4.18 -27.16
N LEU A 216 57.29 -5.13 -27.33
CA LEU A 216 58.73 -4.93 -27.17
C LEU A 216 59.36 -4.74 -28.55
N ASN A 217 59.90 -3.55 -28.85
CA ASN A 217 60.65 -3.30 -30.08
C ASN A 217 62.15 -3.28 -29.79
N LEU A 218 62.91 -4.04 -30.56
CA LEU A 218 64.36 -4.19 -30.45
C LEU A 218 65.01 -3.77 -31.77
N GLN A 219 66.05 -2.95 -31.67
CA GLN A 219 66.91 -2.61 -32.81
C GLN A 219 68.23 -3.36 -32.66
N LEU A 220 68.51 -4.26 -33.60
CA LEU A 220 69.70 -5.10 -33.62
C LEU A 220 70.57 -4.77 -34.82
N THR A 221 71.88 -4.97 -34.68
CA THR A 221 72.83 -5.00 -35.79
C THR A 221 73.51 -6.35 -35.83
N ILE A 222 73.38 -7.04 -36.96
CA ILE A 222 73.80 -8.43 -37.20
C ILE A 222 74.69 -8.45 -38.44
N LYS A 223 75.74 -9.28 -38.48
CA LYS A 223 76.62 -9.35 -39.67
C LYS A 223 75.97 -10.00 -40.89
N GLU A 224 75.08 -10.97 -40.68
CA GLU A 224 74.50 -11.79 -41.75
C GLU A 224 72.98 -11.88 -41.66
N LEU A 225 72.30 -11.86 -42.81
CA LEU A 225 70.85 -11.97 -42.88
C LEU A 225 70.35 -13.36 -42.45
N GLN A 226 71.12 -14.42 -42.69
CA GLN A 226 70.77 -15.79 -42.27
C GLN A 226 70.76 -15.93 -40.74
N ALA A 227 71.64 -15.20 -40.05
CA ALA A 227 71.67 -15.14 -38.59
C ALA A 227 70.42 -14.44 -38.01
N LEU A 228 69.84 -13.46 -38.72
CA LEU A 228 68.60 -12.78 -38.34
C LEU A 228 67.39 -13.74 -38.34
N GLU A 229 67.23 -14.54 -39.40
CA GLU A 229 66.14 -15.52 -39.50
C GLU A 229 66.26 -16.63 -38.45
N THR A 230 67.50 -17.06 -38.17
CA THR A 230 67.78 -18.06 -37.12
C THR A 230 67.45 -17.49 -35.74
N LEU A 231 67.79 -16.22 -35.49
CA LEU A 231 67.46 -15.51 -34.26
C LEU A 231 65.95 -15.35 -34.08
N LYS A 232 65.21 -14.99 -35.13
CA LYS A 232 63.74 -14.93 -35.12
C LYS A 232 63.13 -16.26 -34.68
N LYS A 233 63.46 -17.36 -35.38
CA LYS A 233 62.95 -18.71 -35.07
C LYS A 233 63.27 -19.13 -33.64
N THR A 234 64.46 -18.79 -33.15
CA THR A 234 64.88 -19.13 -31.78
C THR A 234 64.09 -18.36 -30.74
N ILE A 235 63.78 -17.08 -30.99
CA ILE A 235 62.92 -16.29 -30.09
C ILE A 235 61.48 -16.81 -30.15
N GLU A 236 60.97 -17.17 -31.33
CA GLU A 236 59.63 -17.76 -31.49
C GLU A 236 59.47 -19.08 -30.72
N SER A 237 60.53 -19.89 -30.64
CA SER A 237 60.55 -21.12 -29.84
C SER A 237 60.28 -20.90 -28.34
N LYS A 238 60.44 -19.66 -27.84
CA LYS A 238 60.17 -19.28 -26.45
C LYS A 238 58.71 -18.86 -26.20
N ARG A 239 57.76 -19.26 -27.08
CA ARG A 239 56.34 -18.86 -27.04
C ARG A 239 56.16 -17.34 -27.15
N LEU A 240 56.95 -16.73 -28.01
CA LEU A 240 56.89 -15.30 -28.33
C LEU A 240 56.56 -15.16 -29.81
N THR A 241 55.82 -14.13 -30.19
CA THR A 241 55.59 -13.82 -31.60
C THR A 241 56.55 -12.72 -32.02
N VAL A 242 57.30 -12.94 -33.11
CA VAL A 242 58.33 -12.02 -33.58
C VAL A 242 58.02 -11.55 -35.00
N GLU A 243 57.94 -10.25 -35.18
CA GLU A 243 57.68 -9.60 -36.46
C GLU A 243 58.92 -8.77 -36.87
N ILE A 244 59.48 -9.03 -38.05
CA ILE A 244 60.57 -8.22 -38.61
C ILE A 244 59.93 -7.04 -39.32
N ARG A 245 60.12 -5.83 -38.80
CA ARG A 245 59.56 -4.60 -39.40
C ARG A 245 60.39 -4.04 -40.54
N SER A 246 61.71 -4.14 -40.40
CA SER A 246 62.64 -3.73 -41.44
C SER A 246 64.00 -4.38 -41.20
N ALA A 247 64.72 -4.66 -42.29
CA ALA A 247 66.09 -5.15 -42.28
C ALA A 247 66.85 -4.44 -43.42
N ASN A 248 67.79 -3.57 -43.06
CA ASN A 248 68.59 -2.81 -44.01
C ASN A 248 70.06 -3.26 -43.93
N ALA A 249 70.65 -3.64 -45.06
CA ALA A 249 72.06 -4.00 -45.16
C ALA A 249 72.87 -2.77 -45.62
N ALA A 250 73.86 -2.34 -44.82
CA ALA A 250 74.78 -1.26 -45.14
C ALA A 250 76.16 -1.56 -44.53
N ASP A 251 77.24 -1.30 -45.27
CA ASP A 251 78.64 -1.43 -44.80
C ASP A 251 78.95 -2.73 -44.04
N ASN A 252 78.62 -3.87 -44.65
CA ASN A 252 78.90 -5.22 -44.12
C ASN A 252 78.19 -5.52 -42.78
N LYS A 253 77.09 -4.80 -42.50
CA LYS A 253 76.23 -4.97 -41.32
C LYS A 253 74.75 -4.85 -41.71
N VAL A 254 73.89 -5.63 -41.06
CA VAL A 254 72.43 -5.61 -41.25
C VAL A 254 71.79 -5.02 -40.00
N THR A 255 71.13 -3.87 -40.14
CA THR A 255 70.33 -3.26 -39.07
C THR A 255 68.89 -3.75 -39.19
N SER A 256 68.38 -4.39 -38.14
CA SER A 256 67.03 -4.97 -38.12
C SER A 256 66.19 -4.41 -36.98
N HIS A 257 64.92 -4.12 -37.28
CA HIS A 257 63.91 -3.77 -36.29
C HIS A 257 62.99 -4.96 -36.06
N LEU A 258 63.04 -5.52 -34.85
CA LEU A 258 62.19 -6.60 -34.41
C LEU A 258 61.10 -6.08 -33.49
N ARG A 259 59.89 -6.59 -33.66
CA ARG A 259 58.79 -6.43 -32.72
C ARG A 259 58.45 -7.77 -32.11
N ILE A 260 58.37 -7.81 -30.79
CA ILE A 260 58.05 -9.00 -30.01
C ILE A 260 56.75 -8.73 -29.23
N THR A 261 55.81 -9.67 -29.33
CA THR A 261 54.58 -9.69 -28.54
C THR A 261 54.47 -11.03 -27.80
N GLY A 262 53.65 -11.07 -26.74
CA GLY A 262 53.35 -12.33 -26.06
C GLY A 262 52.72 -13.32 -27.04
N GLY A 263 53.23 -14.56 -27.07
CA GLY A 263 52.61 -15.61 -27.87
C GLY A 263 51.25 -15.98 -27.32
N SER A 264 50.31 -16.25 -28.23
CA SER A 264 49.05 -16.96 -27.93
C SER A 264 49.31 -18.41 -27.54
#